data_AF-C0W2N8-F1
#
_entry.id   AF-C0W2N8-F1
#
_cell.length_a   1.000
_cell.length_b   1.000
_cell.length_c   1.000
_cell.angle_alpha   90.00
_cell.angle_beta   90.00
_cell.angle_gamma   90.00
#
_symmetry.space_group_name_H-M   'P 1'
#
loop_
_entity.id
_entity.type
_entity.pdbx_description
1 polymer ?
#
loop_
_entity_poly.entity_id
_entity_poly.type
_entity_poly.pdbx_seq_one_letter_code
_entity_poly.pdbx_strand_id
1 'polypeptide(L)'
;MSPLPYIALLLVLTAVFLTLVISALRATCPRPAAQAHPLSAIIRHSTRTRAAAVLFALAATAAAYLSGHPEGVALFGIVGLAILLLGERRSPAVMAPERTASLARRRIVDYLPATGLVLLLLAVLSLAADAAVGLPVTAAEPWHAPGGPALPAGSYFLGVSTASTGEAISSAYAPWPGPRMLVPLAAGLIIQLTASLLALRRVATRGQVGSRPGPLDQALRRYLAEGALGLLLVSAALPLPLLGVPMIEAATWEAAGWDYGRGTIGGVGIVVAVASMVYGAVLLARSPRQVSA
;
A
#
# COMPACT_ATOMS: atom_id res chain seq x y z
N MET A 1 13.51 25.96 4.35
CA MET A 1 12.28 25.54 3.62
C MET A 1 11.05 26.14 4.27
N SER A 2 10.03 26.54 3.49
CA SER A 2 8.68 26.68 4.05
C SER A 2 8.21 25.28 4.47
N PRO A 3 7.67 25.07 5.67
CA PRO A 3 7.26 23.73 6.13
C PRO A 3 5.95 23.26 5.46
N LEU A 4 5.34 24.08 4.62
CA LEU A 4 4.03 23.88 4.02
C LEU A 4 3.85 22.59 3.20
N PRO A 5 4.75 22.22 2.26
CA PRO A 5 4.56 20.99 1.47
C PRO A 5 4.69 19.72 2.32
N TYR A 6 5.59 19.72 3.31
CA TYR A 6 5.76 18.60 4.24
C TYR A 6 4.54 18.47 5.17
N ILE A 7 4.04 19.58 5.72
CA ILE A 7 2.82 19.61 6.52
C ILE A 7 1.62 19.13 5.69
N ALA A 8 1.48 19.60 4.45
CA ALA A 8 0.39 19.18 3.57
C ALA A 8 0.43 17.66 3.29
N LEU A 9 1.62 17.11 3.02
CA LEU A 9 1.80 15.68 2.86
C LEU A 9 1.41 14.90 4.13
N LEU A 10 1.88 15.34 5.29
CA LEU A 10 1.52 14.73 6.57
C LEU A 10 0.01 14.75 6.82
N LEU A 11 -0.66 15.88 6.54
CA LEU A 11 -2.10 16.01 6.70
C LEU A 11 -2.86 15.05 5.78
N VAL A 12 -2.45 14.94 4.51
CA VAL A 12 -3.07 14.03 3.55
C VAL A 12 -2.87 12.57 3.98
N LEU A 13 -1.66 12.17 4.35
CA LEU A 13 -1.39 10.81 4.83
C LEU A 13 -2.20 10.51 6.10
N THR A 14 -2.24 11.44 7.04
CA THR A 14 -3.03 11.32 8.27
C THR A 14 -4.51 11.14 7.95
N ALA A 15 -5.07 11.92 7.02
CA ALA A 15 -6.45 11.78 6.60
C ALA A 15 -6.75 10.41 5.97
N VAL A 16 -5.84 9.89 5.14
CA VAL A 16 -5.96 8.54 4.57
C VAL A 16 -5.97 7.48 5.67
N PHE A 17 -5.00 7.49 6.58
CA PHE A 17 -4.93 6.51 7.66
C PHE A 17 -6.12 6.61 8.61
N LEU A 18 -6.55 7.83 8.95
CA LEU A 18 -7.73 8.05 9.78
C LEU A 18 -8.99 7.49 9.08
N THR A 19 -9.12 7.69 7.77
CA THR A 19 -10.24 7.14 6.99
C THR A 19 -10.22 5.61 7.03
N LEU A 20 -9.05 4.99 6.87
CA LEU A 20 -8.87 3.54 6.98
C LEU A 20 -9.27 3.03 8.36
N VAL A 21 -8.78 3.66 9.43
CA VAL A 21 -9.10 3.28 10.82
C VAL A 21 -10.59 3.46 11.11
N ILE A 22 -11.17 4.61 10.80
CA ILE A 22 -12.60 4.88 11.00
C ILE A 22 -13.45 3.88 10.23
N SER A 23 -13.10 3.59 8.97
CA SER A 23 -13.84 2.62 8.15
C SER A 23 -13.76 1.21 8.72
N ALA A 24 -12.59 0.79 9.20
CA ALA A 24 -12.38 -0.51 9.83
C ALA A 24 -13.16 -0.63 11.15
N LEU A 25 -13.15 0.41 11.99
CA LEU A 25 -13.91 0.44 13.24
C LEU A 25 -15.43 0.42 12.98
N ARG A 26 -15.92 1.17 11.99
CA ARG A 26 -17.35 1.12 11.60
C ARG A 26 -17.77 -0.26 11.08
N ALA A 27 -16.84 -0.99 10.48
CA ALA A 27 -17.09 -2.34 9.98
C ALA A 27 -17.17 -3.41 11.08
N THR A 28 -16.57 -3.16 12.26
CA THR A 28 -16.65 -4.08 13.41
C THR A 28 -17.89 -3.85 14.27
N CYS A 29 -18.52 -2.66 14.21
CA CYS A 29 -19.74 -2.36 14.96
C CYS A 29 -20.91 -3.33 14.62
N PRO A 30 -21.68 -3.76 15.63
CA PRO A 30 -22.85 -4.61 15.42
C PRO A 30 -23.92 -3.85 14.61
N ARG A 31 -24.39 -4.47 13.51
CA ARG A 31 -25.52 -3.94 12.73
C ARG A 31 -26.84 -4.53 13.23
N PRO A 32 -27.93 -3.74 13.28
CA PRO A 32 -29.25 -4.25 13.64
C PRO A 32 -29.65 -5.41 12.72
N ALA A 33 -30.35 -6.39 13.30
CA ALA A 33 -30.69 -7.65 12.66
C ALA A 33 -31.73 -7.46 11.55
N ALA A 34 -31.30 -6.98 10.38
CA ALA A 34 -32.10 -7.08 9.17
C ALA A 34 -32.02 -8.50 8.61
N GLN A 35 -33.17 -9.01 8.18
CA GLN A 35 -33.46 -10.40 7.78
C GLN A 35 -32.28 -11.16 7.15
N ALA A 36 -32.05 -12.37 7.66
CA ALA A 36 -30.89 -13.22 7.41
C ALA A 36 -30.87 -13.79 5.97
N HIS A 37 -30.58 -12.95 4.99
CA HIS A 37 -30.23 -13.42 3.65
C HIS A 37 -28.81 -14.02 3.69
N PRO A 38 -28.52 -15.20 3.12
CA PRO A 38 -27.18 -15.79 3.10
C PRO A 38 -26.06 -14.87 2.57
N LEU A 39 -26.41 -13.92 1.69
CA LEU A 39 -25.50 -12.89 1.18
C LEU A 39 -25.03 -11.91 2.26
N SER A 40 -25.89 -11.61 3.24
CA SER A 40 -25.57 -10.70 4.34
C SER A 40 -24.46 -11.26 5.24
N ALA A 41 -24.39 -12.59 5.40
CA ALA A 41 -23.36 -13.27 6.15
C ALA A 41 -21.99 -13.20 5.45
N ILE A 42 -21.96 -13.44 4.13
CA ILE A 42 -20.75 -13.36 3.30
C ILE A 42 -20.20 -11.93 3.30
N ILE A 43 -21.08 -10.94 3.09
CA ILE A 43 -20.73 -9.53 3.08
C ILE A 43 -20.19 -9.11 4.44
N ARG A 44 -20.86 -9.49 5.54
CA ARG A 44 -20.42 -9.17 6.90
C ARG A 44 -19.05 -9.78 7.22
N HIS A 45 -18.84 -11.04 6.84
CA HIS A 45 -17.57 -11.73 7.00
C HIS A 45 -16.45 -10.99 6.24
N SER A 46 -16.65 -10.72 4.95
CA SER A 46 -15.68 -9.99 4.12
C SER A 46 -15.38 -8.58 4.64
N THR A 47 -16.39 -7.87 5.13
CA THR A 47 -16.19 -6.53 5.70
C THR A 47 -15.35 -6.60 6.99
N ARG A 48 -15.59 -7.58 7.85
CA ARG A 48 -14.80 -7.79 9.08
C ARG A 48 -13.38 -8.24 8.78
N THR A 49 -13.17 -9.13 7.82
CA THR A 49 -11.83 -9.59 7.44
C THR A 49 -11.01 -8.46 6.83
N ARG A 50 -11.61 -7.57 6.02
CA ARG A 50 -10.95 -6.35 5.55
C ARG A 50 -10.59 -5.41 6.69
N ALA A 51 -11.52 -5.16 7.61
CA ALA A 51 -11.26 -4.30 8.77
C ALA A 51 -10.10 -4.84 9.61
N ALA A 52 -10.11 -6.14 9.91
CA ALA A 52 -9.01 -6.80 10.60
C ALA A 52 -7.70 -6.68 9.80
N ALA A 53 -7.73 -6.96 8.50
CA ALA A 53 -6.55 -6.84 7.62
C ALA A 53 -5.93 -5.44 7.72
N VAL A 54 -6.73 -4.39 7.60
CA VAL A 54 -6.26 -3.00 7.71
C VAL A 54 -5.68 -2.70 9.09
N LEU A 55 -6.38 -3.06 10.17
CA LEU A 55 -5.92 -2.75 11.53
C LEU A 55 -4.62 -3.47 11.90
N PHE A 56 -4.51 -4.76 11.61
CA PHE A 56 -3.30 -5.53 11.86
C PHE A 56 -2.14 -5.11 10.95
N ALA A 57 -2.43 -4.77 9.68
CA ALA A 57 -1.43 -4.22 8.77
C ALA A 57 -0.85 -2.89 9.27
N LEU A 58 -1.70 -1.98 9.75
CA LEU A 58 -1.27 -0.72 10.35
C LEU A 58 -0.47 -0.95 11.62
N ALA A 59 -0.93 -1.83 12.50
CA ALA A 59 -0.22 -2.14 13.74
C ALA A 59 1.17 -2.74 13.48
N ALA A 60 1.28 -3.70 12.55
CA ALA A 60 2.56 -4.31 12.18
C ALA A 60 3.53 -3.29 11.57
N THR A 61 3.02 -2.42 10.70
CA THR A 61 3.81 -1.36 10.07
C THR A 61 4.30 -0.33 11.08
N ALA A 62 3.41 0.12 11.96
CA ALA A 62 3.75 1.05 13.03
C ALA A 62 4.77 0.45 13.99
N ALA A 63 4.62 -0.83 14.38
CA ALA A 63 5.56 -1.52 15.26
C ALA A 63 6.96 -1.59 14.63
N ALA A 64 7.07 -1.92 13.34
CA ALA A 64 8.35 -1.97 12.65
C ALA A 64 8.97 -0.57 12.47
N TYR A 65 8.17 0.43 12.13
CA TYR A 65 8.66 1.79 12.01
C TYR A 65 9.20 2.33 13.34
N LEU A 66 8.46 2.10 14.44
CA LEU A 66 8.85 2.52 15.79
C LEU A 66 10.05 1.76 16.33
N SER A 67 10.33 0.55 15.84
CA SER A 67 11.55 -0.20 16.18
C SER A 67 12.78 0.17 15.33
N GLY A 68 12.68 1.21 14.49
CA GLY A 68 13.80 1.69 13.67
C GLY A 68 13.98 0.93 12.35
N HIS A 69 12.95 0.23 11.88
CA HIS A 69 12.92 -0.48 10.61
C HIS A 69 11.97 0.21 9.61
N PRO A 70 12.39 1.30 8.95
CA PRO A 70 11.56 2.01 7.99
C PRO A 70 11.13 1.13 6.81
N GLU A 71 11.92 0.13 6.43
CA GLU A 71 11.57 -0.90 5.44
C GLU A 71 10.33 -1.72 5.85
N GLY A 72 9.97 -1.70 7.13
CA GLY A 72 8.80 -2.33 7.72
C GLY A 72 7.47 -1.85 7.14
N VAL A 73 7.43 -0.77 6.35
CA VAL A 73 6.24 -0.38 5.56
C VAL A 73 5.74 -1.50 4.65
N ALA A 74 6.60 -2.41 4.21
CA ALA A 74 6.20 -3.57 3.43
C ALA A 74 5.27 -4.53 4.20
N LEU A 75 5.32 -4.52 5.54
CA LEU A 75 4.47 -5.37 6.38
C LEU A 75 2.99 -5.04 6.22
N PHE A 76 2.64 -3.81 5.87
CA PHE A 76 1.25 -3.41 5.66
C PHE A 76 0.57 -4.34 4.65
N GLY A 77 1.16 -4.48 3.45
CA GLY A 77 0.59 -5.32 2.41
C GLY A 77 0.70 -6.80 2.74
N ILE A 78 1.82 -7.24 3.32
CA ILE A 78 2.04 -8.66 3.64
C ILE A 78 1.00 -9.15 4.66
N VAL A 79 0.87 -8.45 5.80
CA VAL A 79 -0.05 -8.80 6.87
C VAL A 79 -1.50 -8.63 6.41
N GLY A 80 -1.81 -7.52 5.73
CA GLY A 80 -3.16 -7.25 5.24
C GLY A 80 -3.65 -8.31 4.26
N LEU A 81 -2.85 -8.67 3.25
CA LEU A 81 -3.21 -9.69 2.27
C LEU A 81 -3.23 -11.10 2.87
N ALA A 82 -2.34 -11.41 3.82
CA ALA A 82 -2.37 -12.69 4.52
C ALA A 82 -3.67 -12.89 5.30
N ILE A 83 -4.12 -11.87 6.03
CA ILE A 83 -5.39 -11.89 6.76
C ILE A 83 -6.57 -11.99 5.79
N LEU A 84 -6.54 -11.28 4.66
CA LEU A 84 -7.59 -11.36 3.65
C LEU A 84 -7.67 -12.76 3.03
N LEU A 85 -6.53 -13.38 2.70
CA LEU A 85 -6.45 -14.75 2.20
C LEU A 85 -6.94 -15.78 3.21
N LEU A 86 -6.62 -15.61 4.49
CA LEU A 86 -7.09 -16.48 5.56
C LEU A 86 -8.60 -16.29 5.80
N GLY A 87 -9.07 -15.05 5.73
CA GLY A 87 -10.48 -14.69 5.81
C GLY A 87 -11.30 -15.34 4.70
N GLU A 88 -10.83 -15.29 3.45
CA GLU A 88 -11.50 -15.94 2.33
C GLU A 88 -11.54 -17.46 2.44
N ARG A 89 -10.49 -18.11 2.98
CA ARG A 89 -10.51 -19.56 3.27
C ARG A 89 -11.61 -19.95 4.25
N ARG A 90 -11.91 -19.08 5.21
CA ARG A 90 -12.94 -19.28 6.23
C ARG A 90 -14.29 -18.68 5.84
N SER A 91 -14.45 -18.29 4.56
CA SER A 91 -15.67 -17.66 4.08
C SER A 91 -16.83 -18.66 4.05
N PRO A 92 -18.03 -18.30 4.56
CA PRO A 92 -19.21 -19.16 4.54
C PRO A 92 -19.59 -19.66 3.14
N ALA A 93 -19.17 -18.95 2.09
CA ALA A 93 -19.44 -19.34 0.71
C ALA A 93 -18.51 -20.39 0.14
N VAL A 94 -17.32 -20.57 0.71
CA VAL A 94 -16.39 -21.65 0.36
C VAL A 94 -16.82 -22.95 1.05
N MET A 95 -17.45 -22.83 2.23
CA MET A 95 -17.95 -23.94 3.03
C MET A 95 -19.32 -24.47 2.58
N ALA A 96 -19.97 -23.82 1.61
CA ALA A 96 -21.26 -24.25 1.06
C ALA A 96 -21.04 -25.35 -0.02
N PRO A 97 -21.93 -26.36 -0.13
CA PRO A 97 -21.78 -27.44 -1.09
C PRO A 97 -21.66 -26.91 -2.52
N GLU A 98 -20.65 -27.38 -3.24
CA GLU A 98 -20.35 -26.97 -4.61
C GLU A 98 -21.55 -27.25 -5.54
N ARG A 99 -22.12 -26.19 -6.12
CA ARG A 99 -22.92 -26.31 -7.34
C ARG A 99 -21.98 -26.14 -8.52
N THR A 100 -21.88 -27.18 -9.35
CA THR A 100 -20.96 -27.27 -10.48
C THR A 100 -21.06 -26.05 -11.40
N ALA A 101 -19.88 -25.53 -11.74
CA ALA A 101 -19.65 -24.22 -12.32
C ALA A 101 -20.22 -24.04 -13.74
N SER A 102 -20.68 -22.82 -14.05
CA SER A 102 -20.87 -22.39 -15.44
C SER A 102 -19.53 -22.41 -16.19
N LEU A 103 -19.52 -22.97 -17.39
CA LEU A 103 -18.35 -23.08 -18.29
C LEU A 103 -17.82 -21.75 -18.88
N ALA A 104 -18.35 -20.59 -18.47
CA ALA A 104 -17.88 -19.31 -18.97
C ALA A 104 -16.44 -19.02 -18.51
N ARG A 105 -15.56 -18.68 -19.45
CA ARG A 105 -14.18 -18.24 -19.17
C ARG A 105 -14.21 -16.90 -18.43
N ARG A 106 -13.94 -16.91 -17.13
CA ARG A 106 -13.95 -15.71 -16.27
C ARG A 106 -12.54 -15.13 -16.17
N ARG A 107 -12.31 -13.88 -16.60
CA ARG A 107 -11.01 -13.22 -16.44
C ARG A 107 -11.02 -12.35 -15.18
N ILE A 108 -9.92 -12.34 -14.45
CA ILE A 108 -9.78 -11.54 -13.22
C ILE A 108 -9.92 -10.04 -13.51
N VAL A 109 -9.46 -9.62 -14.69
CA VAL A 109 -9.47 -8.23 -15.16
C VAL A 109 -10.89 -7.69 -15.28
N ASP A 110 -11.88 -8.55 -15.56
CA ASP A 110 -13.28 -8.15 -15.73
C ASP A 110 -13.91 -7.60 -14.43
N TYR A 111 -13.27 -7.86 -13.28
CA TYR A 111 -13.73 -7.44 -11.95
C TYR A 111 -12.91 -6.30 -11.35
N LEU A 112 -11.83 -5.88 -12.00
CA LEU A 112 -10.92 -4.86 -11.48
C LEU A 112 -11.16 -3.51 -12.15
N PRO A 113 -11.20 -2.40 -11.39
CA PRO A 113 -11.27 -1.08 -11.99
C PRO A 113 -9.96 -0.76 -12.73
N ALA A 114 -10.07 -0.37 -14.00
CA ALA A 114 -8.92 -0.02 -14.84
C ALA A 114 -8.05 1.09 -14.20
N THR A 115 -8.67 2.09 -13.58
CA THR A 115 -7.98 3.17 -12.86
C THR A 115 -7.05 2.62 -11.77
N GLY A 116 -7.50 1.63 -11.01
CA GLY A 116 -6.67 1.04 -9.96
C GLY A 116 -5.50 0.22 -10.51
N LEU A 117 -5.65 -0.40 -11.68
CA LEU A 117 -4.54 -1.09 -12.36
C LEU A 117 -3.49 -0.10 -12.88
N VAL A 118 -3.93 1.03 -13.44
CA VAL A 118 -3.03 2.10 -13.91
C VAL A 118 -2.27 2.70 -12.73
N LEU A 119 -2.95 3.00 -11.62
CA LEU A 119 -2.30 3.53 -10.41
C LEU A 119 -1.30 2.54 -9.81
N LEU A 120 -1.62 1.24 -9.80
CA LEU A 120 -0.68 0.21 -9.36
C LEU A 120 0.56 0.17 -10.25
N LEU A 121 0.39 0.21 -11.57
CA LEU A 121 1.51 0.25 -12.52
C LEU A 121 2.37 1.48 -12.27
N LEU A 122 1.76 2.66 -12.13
CA LEU A 122 2.47 3.90 -11.85
C LEU A 122 3.24 3.81 -10.53
N ALA A 123 2.65 3.28 -9.45
CA ALA A 123 3.32 3.13 -8.17
C ALA A 123 4.56 2.21 -8.26
N VAL A 124 4.46 1.10 -9.00
CA VAL A 124 5.58 0.19 -9.24
C VAL A 124 6.67 0.86 -10.07
N LEU A 125 6.29 1.59 -11.13
CA LEU A 125 7.24 2.31 -11.98
C LEU A 125 7.93 3.45 -11.22
N SER A 126 7.21 4.19 -10.37
CA SER A 126 7.79 5.21 -9.50
C SER A 126 8.80 4.61 -8.53
N LEU A 127 8.49 3.47 -7.90
CA LEU A 127 9.44 2.81 -6.99
C LEU A 127 10.69 2.34 -7.73
N ALA A 128 10.52 1.82 -8.96
CA ALA A 128 11.63 1.44 -9.82
C ALA A 128 12.47 2.65 -10.25
N ALA A 129 11.83 3.80 -10.52
CA ALA A 129 12.51 5.04 -10.86
C ALA A 129 13.33 5.57 -9.67
N ASP A 130 12.75 5.63 -8.47
CA ASP A 130 13.45 6.01 -7.23
C ASP A 130 14.67 5.11 -6.99
N ALA A 131 14.49 3.80 -7.17
CA ALA A 131 15.57 2.83 -7.09
C ALA A 131 16.67 3.08 -8.12
N ALA A 132 16.30 3.31 -9.38
CA ALA A 132 17.26 3.51 -10.47
C ALA A 132 18.12 4.75 -10.26
N VAL A 133 17.58 5.83 -9.69
CA VAL A 133 18.34 7.07 -9.49
C VAL A 133 19.07 7.13 -8.16
N GLY A 134 18.54 6.54 -7.09
CA GLY A 134 19.16 6.64 -5.78
C GLY A 134 20.13 5.51 -5.43
N LEU A 135 19.97 4.31 -5.99
CA LEU A 135 20.91 3.20 -5.75
C LEU A 135 22.37 3.55 -6.14
N PRO A 136 22.66 4.20 -7.29
CA PRO A 136 24.03 4.49 -7.70
C PRO A 136 24.80 5.45 -6.79
N VAL A 137 24.10 6.28 -6.01
CA VAL A 137 24.72 7.28 -5.12
C VAL A 137 24.63 6.89 -3.64
N THR A 138 24.10 5.70 -3.34
CA THR A 138 23.94 5.26 -1.97
C THR A 138 25.30 5.09 -1.30
N ALA A 139 25.42 5.55 -0.06
CA ALA A 139 26.67 5.41 0.69
C ALA A 139 27.00 3.92 0.98
N ALA A 140 28.24 3.54 0.69
CA ALA A 140 28.75 2.18 0.88
C ALA A 140 29.22 1.90 2.31
N GLU A 141 29.58 2.95 3.06
CA GLU A 141 30.08 2.84 4.43
C GLU A 141 29.03 3.28 5.45
N PRO A 142 29.07 2.78 6.70
CA PRO A 142 28.25 3.32 7.78
C PRO A 142 28.65 4.76 8.13
N TRP A 143 27.67 5.62 8.44
CA TRP A 143 27.91 6.98 8.92
C TRP A 143 27.50 7.14 10.38
N HIS A 144 28.33 7.87 11.12
CA HIS A 144 28.12 8.14 12.54
C HIS A 144 27.98 9.66 12.72
N ALA A 145 26.75 10.13 12.90
CA ALA A 145 26.52 11.51 13.28
C ALA A 145 27.08 11.76 14.69
N PRO A 146 27.73 12.91 14.95
CA PRO A 146 28.12 13.29 16.31
C PRO A 146 26.89 13.30 17.24
N GLY A 147 26.84 12.39 18.22
CA GLY A 147 25.73 12.27 19.17
C GLY A 147 24.44 11.66 18.61
N GLY A 148 24.45 11.11 17.38
CA GLY A 148 23.28 10.50 16.74
C GLY A 148 23.41 8.98 16.55
N PRO A 149 22.31 8.30 16.18
CA PRO A 149 22.36 6.88 15.84
C PRO A 149 23.19 6.65 14.57
N ALA A 150 23.92 5.54 14.53
CA ALA A 150 24.68 5.14 13.35
C ALA A 150 23.72 4.84 12.18
N LEU A 151 23.93 5.50 11.04
CA LEU A 151 23.25 5.14 9.80
C LEU A 151 24.02 4.01 9.12
N PRO A 152 23.36 2.87 8.88
CA PRO A 152 24.00 1.74 8.26
C PRO A 152 24.30 2.00 6.77
N ALA A 153 25.36 1.38 6.28
CA ALA A 153 25.65 1.31 4.85
C ALA A 153 24.42 0.88 4.04
N GLY A 154 24.25 1.49 2.86
CA GLY A 154 23.17 1.13 1.95
C GLY A 154 21.80 1.73 2.31
N SER A 155 21.69 2.62 3.29
CA SER A 155 20.41 3.20 3.76
C SER A 155 20.28 4.72 3.65
N TYR A 156 21.34 5.40 3.23
CA TYR A 156 21.39 6.85 3.18
C TYR A 156 22.23 7.34 1.98
N PHE A 157 22.04 8.60 1.62
CA PHE A 157 22.91 9.35 0.71
C PHE A 157 23.69 10.39 1.51
N LEU A 158 25.00 10.46 1.29
CA LEU A 158 25.87 11.46 1.91
C LEU A 158 26.09 12.60 0.91
N GLY A 159 25.47 13.75 1.18
CA GLY A 159 25.59 14.94 0.37
C GLY A 159 26.44 16.00 1.06
N VAL A 160 27.19 16.78 0.26
CA VAL A 160 27.87 17.98 0.74
C VAL A 160 27.17 19.19 0.12
N SER A 161 26.71 20.12 0.96
CA SER A 161 26.08 21.37 0.57
C SER A 161 26.89 22.56 1.07
N THR A 162 26.66 23.74 0.52
CA THR A 162 27.31 24.99 0.99
C THR A 162 26.36 25.77 1.88
N ALA A 163 26.79 26.10 3.09
CA ALA A 163 26.10 26.98 4.01
C ALA A 163 25.95 28.38 3.43
N SER A 164 25.03 29.18 3.99
CA SER A 164 24.92 30.61 3.67
C SER A 164 26.18 31.40 4.04
N THR A 165 27.00 30.87 4.95
CA THR A 165 28.32 31.41 5.33
C THR A 165 29.44 31.01 4.36
N GLY A 166 29.16 30.16 3.36
CA GLY A 166 30.12 29.60 2.42
C GLY A 166 30.85 28.34 2.90
N GLU A 167 30.57 27.89 4.13
CA GLU A 167 31.19 26.68 4.70
C GLU A 167 30.55 25.40 4.12
N ALA A 168 31.36 24.35 3.92
CA ALA A 168 30.85 23.06 3.44
C ALA A 168 30.19 22.27 4.59
N ILE A 169 28.92 21.90 4.40
CA ILE A 169 28.13 21.09 5.34
C ILE A 169 27.92 19.70 4.74
N SER A 170 28.42 18.68 5.43
CA SER A 170 28.09 17.28 5.11
C SER A 170 26.80 16.86 5.80
N SER A 171 25.85 16.33 5.06
CA SER A 171 24.53 15.90 5.57
C SER A 171 24.16 14.53 5.01
N ALA A 172 23.59 13.68 5.85
CA ALA A 172 23.07 12.38 5.44
C ALA A 172 21.56 12.45 5.27
N TYR A 173 21.08 12.01 4.10
CA TYR A 173 19.67 11.94 3.74
C TYR A 173 19.20 10.49 3.85
N ALA A 174 18.24 10.22 4.73
CA ALA A 174 17.70 8.90 4.99
C ALA A 174 16.20 9.00 5.32
N PRO A 175 15.39 7.96 5.02
CA PRO A 175 15.76 6.70 4.38
C PRO A 175 15.97 6.84 2.87
N TRP A 176 17.08 6.32 2.35
CA TRP A 176 17.43 6.41 0.94
C TRP A 176 17.07 5.12 0.18
N PRO A 177 16.71 5.17 -1.11
CA PRO A 177 16.50 3.99 -1.96
C PRO A 177 17.82 3.27 -2.29
N GLY A 178 18.54 2.84 -1.25
CA GLY A 178 19.70 1.98 -1.32
C GLY A 178 19.35 0.51 -1.08
N PRO A 179 20.32 -0.42 -1.21
CA PRO A 179 20.08 -1.86 -1.08
C PRO A 179 19.38 -2.26 0.23
N ARG A 180 19.69 -1.59 1.34
CA ARG A 180 19.12 -1.89 2.66
C ARG A 180 17.61 -1.61 2.72
N MET A 181 17.14 -0.62 1.96
CA MET A 181 15.72 -0.31 1.82
C MET A 181 15.09 -1.12 0.68
N LEU A 182 15.74 -1.16 -0.49
CA LEU A 182 15.15 -1.70 -1.71
C LEU A 182 14.96 -3.21 -1.68
N VAL A 183 15.90 -3.98 -1.10
CA VAL A 183 15.78 -5.44 -1.04
C VAL A 183 14.52 -5.89 -0.27
N PRO A 184 14.29 -5.47 0.99
CA PRO A 184 13.08 -5.84 1.71
C PRO A 184 11.80 -5.29 1.07
N LEU A 185 11.85 -4.07 0.50
CA LEU A 185 10.71 -3.49 -0.20
C LEU A 185 10.34 -4.27 -1.47
N ALA A 186 11.33 -4.66 -2.28
CA ALA A 186 11.13 -5.46 -3.49
C ALA A 186 10.62 -6.87 -3.14
N ALA A 187 11.23 -7.52 -2.15
CA ALA A 187 10.76 -8.82 -1.65
C ALA A 187 9.31 -8.73 -1.16
N GLY A 188 8.99 -7.70 -0.36
CA GLY A 188 7.64 -7.43 0.10
C GLY A 188 6.66 -7.20 -1.03
N LEU A 189 7.02 -6.40 -2.03
CA LEU A 189 6.18 -6.15 -3.21
C LEU A 189 5.89 -7.45 -3.98
N ILE A 190 6.90 -8.29 -4.22
CA ILE A 190 6.73 -9.59 -4.89
C ILE A 190 5.76 -10.49 -4.10
N ILE A 191 5.93 -10.57 -2.78
CA ILE A 191 5.05 -11.34 -1.89
C ILE A 191 3.61 -10.82 -2.00
N GLN A 192 3.42 -9.50 -1.96
CA GLN A 192 2.10 -8.87 -2.02
C GLN A 192 1.43 -9.04 -3.38
N LEU A 193 2.16 -8.91 -4.48
CA LEU A 193 1.65 -9.15 -5.83
C LEU A 193 1.20 -10.62 -5.98
N THR A 194 2.01 -11.55 -5.48
CA THR A 194 1.69 -12.98 -5.50
C THR A 194 0.46 -13.29 -4.65
N ALA A 195 0.40 -12.75 -3.43
CA ALA A 195 -0.73 -12.93 -2.52
C ALA A 195 -2.02 -12.32 -3.10
N SER A 196 -1.94 -11.15 -3.73
CA SER A 196 -3.06 -10.50 -4.40
C SER A 196 -3.56 -11.32 -5.59
N LEU A 197 -2.64 -11.84 -6.41
CA LEU A 197 -3.00 -12.73 -7.51
C LEU A 197 -3.71 -14.00 -7.01
N LEU A 198 -3.22 -14.60 -5.92
CA LEU A 198 -3.87 -15.76 -5.30
C LEU A 198 -5.26 -15.42 -4.75
N ALA A 199 -5.43 -14.25 -4.12
CA ALA A 199 -6.72 -13.79 -3.61
C ALA A 199 -7.71 -13.60 -4.77
N LEU A 200 -7.30 -12.93 -5.84
CA LEU A 200 -8.11 -12.70 -7.03
C LEU A 200 -8.44 -13.99 -7.77
N ARG A 201 -7.50 -14.94 -7.86
CA ARG A 201 -7.77 -16.28 -8.39
C ARG A 201 -8.85 -16.99 -7.61
N ARG A 202 -8.80 -16.96 -6.26
CA ARG A 202 -9.86 -17.56 -5.43
C ARG A 202 -11.22 -16.90 -5.64
N VAL A 203 -11.25 -15.58 -5.81
CA VAL A 203 -12.48 -14.83 -6.14
C VAL A 203 -13.02 -15.26 -7.52
N ALA A 204 -12.15 -15.49 -8.49
CA ALA A 204 -12.54 -15.92 -9.83
C ALA A 204 -13.03 -17.39 -9.89
N THR A 205 -12.40 -18.30 -9.15
CA THR A 205 -12.75 -19.74 -9.15
C THR A 205 -13.89 -20.11 -8.20
N ARG A 206 -14.38 -19.16 -7.39
CA ARG A 206 -15.48 -19.39 -6.46
C ARG A 206 -16.74 -19.92 -7.19
N GLY A 207 -17.45 -20.87 -6.56
CA GLY A 207 -18.76 -21.35 -7.03
C GLY A 207 -19.81 -20.22 -7.11
N GLN A 208 -20.80 -20.36 -7.98
CA GLN A 208 -21.86 -19.35 -8.14
C GLN A 208 -22.74 -19.27 -6.88
N VAL A 209 -23.09 -18.06 -6.47
CA VAL A 209 -24.11 -17.86 -5.43
C VAL A 209 -25.48 -17.76 -6.11
N GLY A 210 -26.26 -18.84 -6.06
CA GLY A 210 -27.59 -18.92 -6.68
C GLY A 210 -27.67 -19.88 -7.86
N SER A 211 -28.87 -20.07 -8.42
CA SER A 211 -29.15 -21.01 -9.52
C SER A 211 -28.89 -20.45 -10.93
N ARG A 212 -28.57 -19.15 -11.07
CA ARG A 212 -28.26 -18.50 -12.36
C ARG A 212 -27.04 -17.58 -12.23
N PRO A 213 -26.17 -17.49 -13.26
CA PRO A 213 -25.24 -16.38 -13.39
C PRO A 213 -26.06 -15.09 -13.48
N GLY A 214 -25.91 -14.21 -12.49
CA GLY A 214 -26.66 -12.97 -12.40
C GLY A 214 -25.79 -11.78 -11.99
N PRO A 215 -26.33 -10.54 -12.10
CA PRO A 215 -25.63 -9.30 -11.77
C PRO A 215 -25.11 -9.25 -10.33
N LEU A 216 -25.75 -9.99 -9.42
CA LEU A 216 -25.38 -10.08 -8.02
C LEU A 216 -24.06 -10.83 -7.78
N ASP A 217 -23.79 -11.94 -8.48
CA ASP A 217 -22.51 -12.69 -8.37
C ASP A 217 -21.34 -11.82 -8.87
N GLN A 218 -21.57 -11.06 -9.94
CA GLN A 218 -20.58 -10.14 -10.51
C GLN A 218 -20.28 -8.97 -9.56
N ALA A 219 -21.31 -8.35 -8.98
CA ALA A 219 -21.14 -7.25 -8.03
C ALA A 219 -20.42 -7.71 -6.75
N LEU A 220 -20.70 -8.92 -6.26
CA LEU A 220 -20.00 -9.51 -5.12
C LEU A 220 -18.51 -9.77 -5.45
N ARG A 221 -18.20 -10.35 -6.60
CA ARG A 221 -16.81 -10.60 -7.02
C ARG A 221 -16.02 -9.31 -7.20
N ARG A 222 -16.65 -8.30 -7.81
CA ARG A 222 -16.08 -6.96 -7.92
C ARG A 222 -15.79 -6.38 -6.54
N TYR A 223 -16.75 -6.44 -5.61
CA TYR A 223 -16.53 -5.98 -4.25
C TYR A 223 -15.33 -6.67 -3.62
N LEU A 224 -15.21 -8.00 -3.72
CA LEU A 224 -14.08 -8.79 -3.20
C LEU A 224 -12.75 -8.43 -3.85
N ALA A 225 -12.72 -8.29 -5.18
CA ALA A 225 -11.54 -7.91 -5.94
C ALA A 225 -11.05 -6.49 -5.59
N GLU A 226 -11.98 -5.54 -5.40
CA GLU A 226 -11.68 -4.16 -4.97
C GLU A 226 -11.00 -4.14 -3.59
N GLY A 227 -11.33 -5.06 -2.68
CA GLY A 227 -10.66 -5.16 -1.38
C GLY A 227 -9.20 -5.58 -1.47
N ALA A 228 -8.87 -6.56 -2.32
CA ALA A 228 -7.49 -6.98 -2.56
C ALA A 228 -6.69 -5.89 -3.28
N LEU A 229 -7.27 -5.27 -4.32
CA LEU A 229 -6.64 -4.18 -5.05
C LEU A 229 -6.43 -2.95 -4.17
N GLY A 230 -7.40 -2.61 -3.31
CA GLY A 230 -7.29 -1.47 -2.40
C GLY A 230 -6.14 -1.63 -1.41
N LEU A 231 -5.97 -2.82 -0.82
CA LEU A 231 -4.82 -3.11 0.05
C LEU A 231 -3.50 -3.01 -0.72
N LEU A 232 -3.44 -3.60 -1.92
CA LEU A 232 -2.25 -3.60 -2.76
C LEU A 232 -1.85 -2.19 -3.21
N LEU A 233 -2.82 -1.32 -3.52
CA LEU A 233 -2.56 0.06 -3.90
C LEU A 233 -1.97 0.88 -2.75
N VAL A 234 -2.56 0.76 -1.56
CA VAL A 234 -2.01 1.44 -0.37
C VAL A 234 -0.61 0.88 -0.07
N SER A 235 -0.44 -0.44 -0.10
CA SER A 235 0.84 -1.07 0.25
C SER A 235 1.97 -0.78 -0.72
N ALA A 236 1.70 -0.79 -2.04
CA ALA A 236 2.70 -0.48 -3.06
C ALA A 236 3.08 1.01 -3.08
N ALA A 237 2.18 1.88 -2.63
CA ALA A 237 2.41 3.33 -2.59
C ALA A 237 3.13 3.80 -1.31
N LEU A 238 3.00 3.09 -0.19
CA LEU A 238 3.61 3.47 1.10
C LEU A 238 5.12 3.77 1.07
N PRO A 239 5.95 3.05 0.29
CA PRO A 239 7.38 3.32 0.23
C PRO A 239 7.72 4.64 -0.50
N LEU A 240 6.85 5.13 -1.38
CA LEU A 240 7.18 6.28 -2.22
C LEU A 240 7.36 7.59 -1.43
N PRO A 241 6.50 7.96 -0.46
CA PRO A 241 6.77 9.13 0.38
C PRO A 241 7.99 8.93 1.30
N LEU A 242 8.23 7.70 1.75
CA LEU A 242 9.36 7.37 2.61
C LEU A 242 10.70 7.63 1.92
N LEU A 243 10.79 7.30 0.63
CA LEU A 243 12.01 7.44 -0.18
C LEU A 243 12.08 8.79 -0.90
N GLY A 244 10.94 9.30 -1.37
CA GLY A 244 10.87 10.52 -2.16
C GLY A 244 11.14 11.79 -1.37
N VAL A 245 10.76 11.86 -0.09
CA VAL A 245 11.02 13.04 0.77
C VAL A 245 12.52 13.33 0.90
N PRO A 246 13.39 12.39 1.31
CA PRO A 246 14.82 12.66 1.40
C PRO A 246 15.47 12.96 0.03
N MET A 247 14.94 12.42 -1.07
CA MET A 247 15.40 12.75 -2.42
C MET A 247 15.09 14.21 -2.81
N ILE A 248 13.90 14.71 -2.45
CA ILE A 248 13.55 16.12 -2.65
C ILE A 248 14.42 16.99 -1.76
N GLU A 249 14.61 16.59 -0.50
CA GLU A 249 15.41 17.34 0.47
C GLU A 249 16.86 17.49 -0.02
N ALA A 250 17.51 16.40 -0.43
CA ALA A 250 18.85 16.42 -1.01
C ALA A 250 18.97 17.38 -2.20
N ALA A 251 17.96 17.42 -3.07
CA ALA A 251 17.95 18.31 -4.22
C ALA A 251 17.78 19.78 -3.81
N THR A 252 16.93 20.05 -2.82
CA THR A 252 16.67 21.42 -2.35
C THR A 252 17.85 22.04 -1.60
N TRP A 253 18.73 21.20 -1.04
CA TRP A 253 19.98 21.63 -0.43
C TRP A 253 21.16 21.65 -1.41
N GLU A 254 20.90 21.40 -2.70
CA GLU A 254 21.94 21.37 -3.75
C GLU A 254 23.10 20.45 -3.36
N ALA A 255 22.76 19.32 -2.74
CA ALA A 255 23.74 18.35 -2.28
C ALA A 255 24.58 17.83 -3.45
N ALA A 256 25.90 17.99 -3.36
CA ALA A 256 26.82 17.54 -4.39
C ALA A 256 26.59 16.06 -4.74
N GLY A 257 26.45 15.76 -6.03
CA GLY A 257 26.11 14.42 -6.53
C GLY A 257 24.60 14.16 -6.67
N TRP A 258 23.75 15.13 -6.32
CA TRP A 258 22.30 15.06 -6.46
C TRP A 258 21.72 16.34 -7.04
N ASP A 259 20.99 16.23 -8.15
CA ASP A 259 20.45 17.38 -8.87
C ASP A 259 18.93 17.50 -8.73
N TYR A 260 18.41 18.67 -9.10
CA TYR A 260 16.97 18.92 -9.13
C TYR A 260 16.22 17.90 -9.99
N GLY A 261 16.80 17.45 -11.11
CA GLY A 261 16.21 16.43 -11.98
C GLY A 261 15.91 15.13 -11.23
N ARG A 262 16.89 14.57 -10.50
CA ARG A 262 16.69 13.38 -9.67
C ARG A 262 15.75 13.64 -8.49
N GLY A 263 15.79 14.85 -7.91
CA GLY A 263 14.83 15.27 -6.89
C GLY A 263 13.37 15.27 -7.37
N THR A 264 13.12 15.66 -8.63
CA THR A 264 11.76 15.66 -9.19
C THR A 264 11.15 14.27 -9.29
N ILE A 265 11.97 13.23 -9.46
CA ILE A 265 11.51 11.83 -9.52
C ILE A 265 10.87 11.43 -8.19
N GLY A 266 11.53 11.74 -7.07
CA GLY A 266 10.96 11.52 -5.74
C GLY A 266 9.65 12.30 -5.52
N GLY A 267 9.56 13.53 -6.05
CA GLY A 267 8.32 14.32 -6.05
C GLY A 267 7.17 13.69 -6.82
N VAL A 268 7.43 13.17 -8.02
CA VAL A 268 6.43 12.42 -8.80
C VAL A 268 5.98 11.17 -8.05
N GLY A 269 6.91 10.45 -7.41
CA GLY A 269 6.61 9.30 -6.55
C GLY A 269 5.60 9.65 -5.46
N ILE A 270 5.77 10.79 -4.76
CA ILE A 270 4.83 11.26 -3.73
C ILE A 270 3.42 11.52 -4.30
N VAL A 271 3.31 12.15 -5.47
CA VAL A 271 2.02 12.42 -6.11
C VAL A 271 1.30 11.11 -6.45
N VAL A 272 2.02 10.17 -7.06
CA VAL A 272 1.50 8.83 -7.37
C VAL A 272 1.08 8.10 -6.09
N ALA A 273 1.85 8.25 -5.01
CA ALA A 273 1.54 7.65 -3.72
C ALA A 273 0.20 8.16 -3.18
N VAL A 274 0.01 9.48 -3.14
CA VAL A 274 -1.23 10.10 -2.66
C VAL A 274 -2.43 9.62 -3.48
N ALA A 275 -2.33 9.66 -4.81
CA ALA A 275 -3.41 9.21 -5.68
C ALA A 275 -3.77 7.72 -5.44
N SER A 276 -2.76 6.86 -5.35
CA SER A 276 -2.91 5.43 -5.13
C SER A 276 -3.48 5.10 -3.75
N MET A 277 -2.99 5.76 -2.70
CA MET A 277 -3.44 5.55 -1.32
C MET A 277 -4.86 6.06 -1.11
N VAL A 278 -5.21 7.23 -1.66
CA VAL A 278 -6.58 7.76 -1.60
C VAL A 278 -7.54 6.84 -2.34
N TYR A 279 -7.21 6.44 -3.57
CA TYR A 279 -8.05 5.53 -4.34
C TYR A 279 -8.20 4.16 -3.66
N GLY A 280 -7.10 3.61 -3.15
CA GLY A 280 -7.09 2.36 -2.40
C GLY A 280 -7.92 2.42 -1.12
N ALA A 281 -7.81 3.52 -0.36
CA ALA A 281 -8.63 3.75 0.83
C ALA A 281 -10.12 3.87 0.49
N VAL A 282 -10.47 4.51 -0.63
CA VAL A 282 -11.86 4.55 -1.12
C VAL A 282 -12.38 3.14 -1.44
N LEU A 283 -11.59 2.31 -2.12
CA LEU A 283 -11.96 0.91 -2.40
C LEU A 283 -12.15 0.08 -1.12
N LEU A 284 -11.32 0.32 -0.11
CA LEU A 284 -11.40 -0.37 1.19
C LEU A 284 -12.58 0.10 2.04
N ALA A 285 -12.92 1.39 1.97
CA ALA A 285 -14.02 2.00 2.72
C ALA A 285 -15.39 1.80 2.06
N ARG A 286 -15.46 1.34 0.80
CA ARG A 286 -16.71 1.10 0.08
C ARG A 286 -17.62 0.16 0.86
N SER A 287 -18.85 0.60 1.09
CA SER A 287 -19.85 -0.19 1.78
C SER A 287 -20.67 -1.04 0.79
N PRO A 288 -21.04 -2.27 1.17
CA PRO A 288 -21.83 -3.18 0.34
C PRO A 288 -23.28 -2.73 0.10
N ARG A 289 -23.75 -1.64 0.73
CA ARG A 289 -25.13 -1.12 0.51
C ARG A 289 -25.38 -0.71 -0.95
N GLN A 290 -24.33 -0.48 -1.73
CA GLN A 290 -24.41 -0.18 -3.16
C GLN A 290 -24.59 -1.43 -4.04
N VAL A 291 -24.53 -2.64 -3.48
CA VAL A 291 -24.65 -3.93 -4.21
C VAL A 291 -26.08 -4.49 -4.13
N SER A 292 -26.93 -3.92 -3.27
CA SER A 292 -28.32 -4.36 -3.02
C SER A 292 -29.39 -3.46 -3.64
N ALA A 293 -29.00 -2.49 -4.47
CA ALA A 293 -29.90 -1.69 -5.31
C ALA A 293 -29.76 -2.18 -6.75
#